data_AF-A0A8C4QYR8-F1
#
_entry.id   AF-A0A8C4QYR8-F1
#
_cell.length_a   1.000
_cell.length_b   1.000
_cell.length_c   1.000
_cell.angle_alpha   90.00
_cell.angle_beta   90.00
_cell.angle_gamma   90.00
#
_symmetry.space_group_name_H-M   'P 1'
#
loop_
_entity.id
_entity.type
_entity.pdbx_description
1 polymer ?
#
loop_
_entity_poly.entity_id
_entity_poly.type
_entity_poly.pdbx_seq_one_letter_code
_entity_poly.pdbx_strand_id
1 'polypeptide(L)'
;MADLEGALHWLLRIEVAALPFLSGTAIEALKSFVTVLFKFFPGRPCVRRMLGRVHHWLDTSSAAYPLQSHLRGIVDNVDQVPGVFLPNNTVWVGCQGSAPMFRGYLCALWTLFHIITVQEAIVKQHAGNTTGTAETVGAIRNYIHHFMGCTHCVRNFELANSGSEGWPTNPNEAVLWLWMVHNAINAHAAGKLII
;
A
#
# COMPACT_ATOMS: atom_id res chain seq x y z
N MET A 1 14.80 -3.70 0.94
CA MET A 1 14.46 -2.45 0.21
C MET A 1 13.96 -2.73 -1.20
N ALA A 2 14.62 -3.60 -1.97
CA ALA A 2 14.19 -3.97 -3.33
C ALA A 2 12.71 -4.38 -3.40
N ASP A 3 12.24 -5.27 -2.52
CA ASP A 3 10.83 -5.70 -2.51
C ASP A 3 9.86 -4.53 -2.20
N LEU A 4 10.22 -3.63 -1.29
CA LEU A 4 9.37 -2.49 -0.91
C LEU A 4 9.28 -1.43 -2.00
N GLU A 5 10.41 -1.08 -2.62
CA GLU A 5 10.42 -0.19 -3.79
C GLU A 5 9.72 -0.85 -4.99
N GLY A 6 9.85 -2.17 -5.14
CA GLY A 6 9.10 -2.95 -6.13
C GLY A 6 7.59 -2.95 -5.87
N ALA A 7 7.16 -3.02 -4.61
CA ALA A 7 5.75 -2.88 -4.24
C ALA A 7 5.22 -1.49 -4.62
N LEU A 8 5.95 -0.41 -4.29
CA LEU A 8 5.58 0.94 -4.71
C LEU A 8 5.54 1.10 -6.24
N HIS A 9 6.52 0.53 -6.94
CA HIS A 9 6.55 0.52 -8.41
C HIS A 9 5.24 -0.07 -8.95
N TRP A 10 4.91 -1.29 -8.53
CA TRP A 10 3.75 -2.02 -9.05
C TRP A 10 2.44 -1.35 -8.66
N LEU A 11 2.31 -0.98 -7.39
CA LEU A 11 1.15 -0.28 -6.86
C LEU A 11 0.83 0.98 -7.65
N LEU A 12 1.82 1.85 -7.88
CA LEU A 12 1.59 3.15 -8.51
C LEU A 12 1.48 3.06 -10.04
N ARG A 13 2.26 2.18 -10.68
CA ARG A 13 2.36 2.10 -12.14
C ARG A 13 1.42 1.07 -12.78
N ILE A 14 0.91 0.12 -12.01
CA ILE A 14 0.06 -0.97 -12.50
C ILE A 14 -1.33 -0.88 -11.85
N GLU A 15 -1.45 -1.08 -10.53
CA GLU A 15 -2.76 -1.18 -9.85
C GLU A 15 -3.51 0.16 -9.89
N VAL A 16 -2.92 1.23 -9.34
CA VAL A 16 -3.57 2.55 -9.31
C VAL A 16 -3.76 3.07 -10.72
N ALA A 17 -2.75 2.91 -11.57
CA ALA A 17 -2.77 3.36 -12.97
C ALA A 17 -3.76 2.58 -13.87
N ALA A 18 -4.33 1.47 -13.41
CA ALA A 18 -5.36 0.73 -14.14
C ALA A 18 -6.70 1.49 -14.15
N LEU A 19 -6.94 2.39 -13.19
CA LEU A 19 -8.12 3.24 -13.19
C LEU A 19 -7.85 4.49 -14.06
N PRO A 20 -8.61 4.69 -15.17
CA PRO A 20 -8.37 5.82 -16.07
C PRO A 20 -8.73 7.17 -15.42
N PHE A 21 -9.70 7.18 -14.51
CA PHE A 21 -10.19 8.36 -13.81
C PHE A 21 -10.35 8.06 -12.32
N LEU A 22 -9.99 9.02 -11.47
CA LEU A 22 -10.30 8.99 -10.05
C LEU A 22 -11.51 9.86 -9.74
N SER A 23 -12.51 9.26 -9.12
CA SER A 23 -13.70 9.95 -8.65
C SER A 23 -14.27 9.28 -7.41
N GLY A 24 -15.15 9.99 -6.70
CA GLY A 24 -15.88 9.46 -5.55
C GLY A 24 -14.96 8.92 -4.45
N THR A 25 -15.26 7.73 -3.94
CA THR A 25 -14.52 7.12 -2.84
C THR A 25 -13.11 6.66 -3.23
N ALA A 26 -12.85 6.44 -4.53
CA ALA A 26 -11.54 5.99 -4.99
C ALA A 26 -10.45 7.05 -4.84
N ILE A 27 -10.74 8.33 -5.11
CA ILE A 27 -9.75 9.41 -4.90
C ILE A 27 -9.43 9.59 -3.42
N GLU A 28 -10.43 9.49 -2.55
CA GLU A 28 -10.25 9.60 -1.10
C GLU A 28 -9.49 8.40 -0.53
N ALA A 29 -9.75 7.20 -1.05
CA ALA A 29 -8.98 6.00 -0.74
C ALA A 29 -7.49 6.17 -1.13
N LEU A 30 -7.21 6.69 -2.32
CA LEU A 30 -5.84 6.91 -2.76
C LEU A 30 -5.14 8.00 -1.94
N LYS A 31 -5.80 9.13 -1.69
CA LYS A 31 -5.28 10.21 -0.83
C LYS A 31 -4.89 9.65 0.54
N SER A 32 -5.82 8.97 1.20
CA SER A 32 -5.57 8.35 2.52
C SER A 32 -4.38 7.39 2.48
N PHE A 33 -4.33 6.52 1.46
CA PHE A 33 -3.25 5.54 1.34
C PHE A 33 -1.88 6.17 1.05
N VAL A 34 -1.80 7.14 0.14
CA VAL A 34 -0.55 7.86 -0.14
C VAL A 34 -0.10 8.70 1.06
N THR A 35 -1.01 9.29 1.83
CA THR A 35 -0.70 9.98 3.09
C THR A 35 -0.01 9.06 4.08
N VAL A 36 -0.54 7.84 4.26
CA VAL A 36 0.05 6.82 5.12
C VAL A 36 1.44 6.40 4.62
N LEU A 37 1.61 6.19 3.31
CA LEU A 37 2.92 5.89 2.72
C LEU A 37 3.91 7.04 2.94
N PHE A 38 3.50 8.29 2.72
CA PHE A 38 4.35 9.46 2.90
C PHE A 38 4.83 9.61 4.36
N LYS A 39 3.94 9.35 5.33
CA LYS A 39 4.25 9.40 6.77
C LYS A 39 5.16 8.25 7.22
N PHE A 40 4.89 7.02 6.77
CA PHE A 40 5.40 5.83 7.44
C PHE A 40 6.31 4.93 6.58
N PHE A 41 6.43 5.15 5.26
CA PHE A 41 7.31 4.33 4.43
C PHE A 41 8.80 4.52 4.78
N PRO A 42 9.54 3.46 5.16
CA PRO A 42 10.94 3.56 5.57
C PRO A 42 11.90 3.57 4.35
N GLY A 43 11.59 4.41 3.36
CA GLY A 43 12.33 4.49 2.11
C GLY A 43 13.58 5.35 2.17
N ARG A 44 14.45 5.19 1.17
CA ARG A 44 15.55 6.12 0.91
C ARG A 44 15.03 7.53 0.64
N PRO A 45 15.82 8.59 0.90
CA PRO A 45 15.38 9.98 0.70
C PRO A 45 14.80 10.26 -0.69
N CYS A 46 15.34 9.64 -1.74
CA CYS A 46 14.85 9.82 -3.10
C CYS A 46 13.44 9.28 -3.35
N VAL A 47 13.13 8.10 -2.79
CA VAL A 47 11.80 7.48 -2.87
C VAL A 47 10.82 8.25 -1.99
N ARG A 48 11.24 8.71 -0.82
CA ARG A 48 10.41 9.55 0.05
C ARG A 48 10.07 10.89 -0.59
N ARG A 49 11.00 11.50 -1.32
CA ARG A 49 10.72 12.70 -2.13
C ARG A 49 9.73 12.42 -3.26
N MET A 50 9.86 11.27 -3.95
CA MET A 50 8.85 10.84 -4.94
C MET A 50 7.46 10.71 -4.30
N LEU A 51 7.33 10.01 -3.17
CA LEU A 51 6.07 9.90 -2.44
C LEU A 51 5.51 11.27 -2.02
N GLY A 52 6.38 12.19 -1.57
CA GLY A 52 6.00 13.56 -1.23
C GLY A 52 5.42 14.33 -2.41
N ARG A 53 5.94 14.13 -3.63
CA ARG A 53 5.37 14.72 -4.85
C ARG A 53 4.00 14.15 -5.18
N VAL A 54 3.84 12.82 -5.10
CA VAL A 54 2.54 12.16 -5.32
C VAL A 54 1.51 12.63 -4.29
N HIS A 55 1.92 12.71 -3.02
CA HIS A 55 1.08 13.20 -1.92
C HIS A 55 0.63 14.65 -2.16
N HIS A 56 1.56 15.56 -2.46
CA HIS A 56 1.24 16.97 -2.71
C HIS A 56 0.30 17.15 -3.90
N TRP A 57 0.53 16.39 -4.98
CA TRP A 57 -0.36 16.40 -6.13
C TRP A 57 -1.78 15.94 -5.76
N LEU A 58 -1.92 14.84 -5.02
CA LEU A 58 -3.24 14.34 -4.60
C LEU A 58 -3.97 15.31 -3.66
N ASP A 59 -3.25 15.99 -2.76
CA ASP A 59 -3.82 16.94 -1.80
C ASP A 59 -4.37 18.20 -2.49
N THR A 60 -3.67 18.67 -3.53
CA THR A 60 -4.07 19.85 -4.31
C THR A 60 -5.07 19.55 -5.42
N SER A 61 -5.37 18.27 -5.70
CA SER A 61 -6.25 17.86 -6.79
C SER A 61 -7.72 17.88 -6.40
N SER A 62 -8.53 18.68 -7.11
CA SER A 62 -9.96 18.89 -6.85
C SER A 62 -10.94 18.12 -7.76
N ALA A 63 -10.60 16.89 -8.17
CA ALA A 63 -11.38 15.94 -9.00
C ALA A 63 -11.25 16.02 -10.54
N ALA A 64 -11.39 14.83 -11.16
CA ALA A 64 -11.45 14.49 -12.60
C ALA A 64 -10.27 14.90 -13.50
N TYR A 65 -9.04 14.58 -13.09
CA TYR A 65 -7.89 14.57 -14.00
C TYR A 65 -7.62 13.15 -14.54
N PRO A 66 -6.99 13.02 -15.72
CA PRO A 66 -6.49 11.72 -16.19
C PRO A 66 -5.38 11.22 -15.26
N LEU A 67 -5.80 10.49 -14.21
CA LEU A 67 -4.99 9.94 -13.12
C LEU A 67 -3.71 9.31 -13.67
N GLN A 68 -3.89 8.41 -14.63
CA GLN A 68 -2.83 7.57 -15.16
C GLN A 68 -1.67 8.42 -15.68
N SER A 69 -1.94 9.41 -16.54
CA SER A 69 -0.91 10.24 -17.18
C SER A 69 -0.10 11.06 -16.17
N HIS A 70 -0.77 11.71 -15.22
CA HIS A 70 -0.13 12.60 -14.26
C HIS A 70 0.64 11.80 -13.20
N LEU A 71 0.03 10.74 -12.64
CA LEU A 71 0.71 9.86 -11.71
C LEU A 71 1.96 9.25 -12.34
N ARG A 72 1.85 8.79 -13.59
CA ARG A 72 2.99 8.26 -14.35
C ARG A 72 4.08 9.31 -14.52
N GLY A 73 3.73 10.55 -14.89
CA GLY A 73 4.69 11.65 -15.04
C GLY A 73 5.48 11.94 -13.76
N ILE A 74 4.80 11.94 -12.60
CA ILE A 74 5.44 12.16 -11.29
C ILE A 74 6.35 10.98 -10.93
N VAL A 75 5.84 9.75 -11.08
CA VAL A 75 6.54 8.52 -10.66
C VAL A 75 7.74 8.21 -11.56
N ASP A 76 7.62 8.46 -12.87
CA ASP A 76 8.71 8.32 -13.84
C ASP A 76 9.65 9.53 -13.86
N ASN A 77 9.36 10.55 -13.03
CA ASN A 77 10.14 11.77 -12.90
C ASN A 77 10.45 12.44 -14.25
N VAL A 78 9.41 12.63 -15.08
CA VAL A 78 9.53 13.19 -16.45
C VAL A 78 10.15 14.58 -16.44
N ASP A 79 9.88 15.38 -15.40
CA ASP A 79 10.47 16.73 -15.23
C ASP A 79 11.92 16.69 -14.73
N GLN A 80 12.50 15.50 -14.55
CA GLN A 80 13.89 15.29 -14.13
C GLN A 80 14.28 15.99 -12.82
N VAL A 81 13.36 16.01 -11.85
CA VAL A 81 13.62 16.65 -10.55
C VAL A 81 14.78 15.95 -9.84
N PRO A 82 15.85 16.68 -9.45
CA PRO A 82 17.02 16.10 -8.83
C PRO A 82 16.67 15.33 -7.54
N GLY A 83 17.26 14.15 -7.40
CA GLY A 83 17.09 13.33 -6.21
C GLY A 83 15.69 12.73 -6.04
N VAL A 84 14.83 12.74 -7.05
CA VAL A 84 13.56 12.00 -7.09
C VAL A 84 13.78 10.72 -7.90
N PHE A 85 13.46 9.56 -7.32
CA PHE A 85 13.67 8.28 -8.00
C PHE A 85 12.80 7.17 -7.43
N LEU A 86 12.22 6.35 -8.31
CA LEU A 86 11.65 5.04 -8.01
C LEU A 86 12.07 4.08 -9.14
N PRO A 87 12.62 2.89 -8.85
CA PRO A 87 13.04 1.94 -9.88
C PRO A 87 11.96 1.67 -10.94
N ASN A 88 12.35 1.60 -12.21
CA ASN A 88 11.44 1.37 -13.33
C ASN A 88 11.11 -0.11 -13.57
N ASN A 89 11.73 -1.02 -12.84
CA ASN A 89 11.46 -2.45 -12.92
C ASN A 89 11.38 -3.02 -11.49
N THR A 90 10.63 -4.10 -11.33
CA THR A 90 10.60 -4.86 -10.08
C THR A 90 11.70 -5.91 -10.08
N VAL A 91 12.48 -5.94 -9.00
CA VAL A 91 13.42 -7.03 -8.71
C VAL A 91 13.05 -7.58 -7.33
N TRP A 92 12.50 -8.78 -7.31
CA TRP A 92 12.12 -9.44 -6.07
C TRP A 92 13.34 -10.14 -5.46
N VAL A 93 13.53 -9.98 -4.16
CA VAL A 93 14.61 -10.65 -3.41
C VAL A 93 13.98 -11.49 -2.31
N GLY A 94 13.40 -10.86 -1.29
CA GLY A 94 12.68 -11.57 -0.23
C GLY A 94 11.35 -12.16 -0.69
N CYS A 95 10.74 -11.54 -1.71
CA CYS A 95 9.48 -11.97 -2.30
C CYS A 95 9.62 -12.76 -3.60
N GLN A 96 10.83 -13.17 -3.97
CA GLN A 96 11.05 -14.00 -5.15
C GLN A 96 10.35 -15.37 -4.98
N GLY A 97 9.50 -15.71 -5.94
CA GLY A 97 8.87 -17.03 -6.04
C GLY A 97 9.80 -18.06 -6.68
N SER A 98 9.47 -19.35 -6.48
CA SER A 98 10.13 -20.46 -7.18
C SER A 98 9.89 -20.46 -8.68
N ALA A 99 8.81 -19.80 -9.13
CA ALA A 99 8.49 -19.58 -10.53
C ALA A 99 7.81 -18.20 -10.69
N PRO A 100 7.78 -17.61 -11.91
CA PRO A 100 7.35 -16.22 -12.12
C PRO A 100 5.93 -15.88 -11.65
N MET A 101 5.02 -16.86 -11.66
CA MET A 101 3.63 -16.70 -11.20
C MET A 101 3.46 -16.74 -9.68
N PHE A 102 4.50 -17.12 -8.92
CA PHE A 102 4.41 -17.27 -7.48
C PHE A 102 4.99 -16.06 -6.74
N ARG A 103 4.34 -15.70 -5.62
CA ARG A 103 4.77 -14.64 -4.68
C ARG A 103 4.81 -13.26 -5.35
N GLY A 104 6.00 -12.70 -5.58
CA GLY A 104 6.19 -11.42 -6.23
C GLY A 104 5.45 -10.27 -5.53
N TYR A 105 4.65 -9.54 -6.32
CA TYR A 105 3.97 -8.33 -5.87
C TYR A 105 3.10 -8.54 -4.62
N LEU A 106 2.28 -9.59 -4.56
CA LEU A 106 1.40 -9.82 -3.41
C LEU A 106 2.17 -9.99 -2.11
N CYS A 107 3.29 -10.73 -2.14
CA CYS A 107 4.19 -10.86 -1.00
C CYS A 107 4.78 -9.49 -0.59
N ALA A 108 5.22 -8.70 -1.57
CA ALA A 108 5.84 -7.41 -1.32
C ALA A 108 4.83 -6.39 -0.78
N LEU A 109 3.58 -6.46 -1.25
CA LEU A 109 2.46 -5.64 -0.78
C LEU A 109 2.10 -5.96 0.67
N TRP A 110 2.00 -7.24 1.04
CA TRP A 110 1.81 -7.63 2.45
C TRP A 110 2.96 -7.13 3.34
N THR A 111 4.20 -7.27 2.87
CA THR A 111 5.39 -6.77 3.59
C THR A 111 5.30 -5.26 3.79
N LEU A 112 4.89 -4.51 2.76
CA LEU A 112 4.67 -3.07 2.84
C LEU A 112 3.61 -2.73 3.89
N PHE A 113 2.46 -3.40 3.87
CA PHE A 113 1.37 -3.17 4.83
C PHE A 113 1.80 -3.43 6.28
N HIS A 114 2.50 -4.53 6.55
CA HIS A 114 3.03 -4.84 7.89
C HIS A 114 4.05 -3.80 8.36
N ILE A 115 4.90 -3.32 7.45
CA ILE A 115 5.89 -2.30 7.81
C ILE A 115 5.22 -0.98 8.16
N ILE A 116 4.23 -0.51 7.39
CA ILE A 116 3.60 0.79 7.66
C ILE A 116 2.76 0.76 8.96
N THR A 117 2.13 -0.36 9.32
CA THR A 117 1.44 -0.48 10.62
C THR A 117 2.42 -0.42 11.79
N VAL A 118 3.57 -1.11 11.70
CA VAL A 118 4.63 -1.06 12.71
C VAL A 118 5.24 0.35 12.80
N GLN A 119 5.50 0.99 11.67
CA GLN A 119 6.04 2.35 11.62
C GLN A 119 5.08 3.37 12.24
N GLU A 120 3.77 3.25 12.00
CA GLU A 120 2.77 4.06 12.68
C GLU A 120 2.83 3.86 14.20
N ALA A 121 2.84 2.61 14.67
CA ALA A 121 2.92 2.30 16.09
C ALA A 121 4.17 2.91 16.77
N ILE A 122 5.33 2.78 16.13
CA ILE A 122 6.59 3.38 16.59
C ILE A 122 6.46 4.90 16.67
N VAL A 123 6.01 5.57 15.61
CA VAL A 123 5.90 7.04 15.58
C VAL A 123 4.93 7.55 16.64
N LYS A 124 3.77 6.91 16.77
CA LYS A 124 2.73 7.25 17.74
C LYS A 124 3.18 7.04 19.18
N GLN A 125 3.92 5.95 19.45
CA GLN A 125 4.51 5.71 20.76
C GLN A 125 5.51 6.80 21.15
N HIS A 126 6.42 7.19 20.25
CA HIS A 126 7.38 8.26 20.51
C HIS A 126 6.70 9.62 20.74
N ALA A 127 5.56 9.86 20.12
CA ALA A 127 4.75 11.07 20.29
C ALA A 127 3.85 11.04 21.54
N GLY A 128 3.83 9.94 22.32
CA GLY A 128 2.93 9.77 23.46
C GLY A 128 1.45 9.65 23.09
N ASN A 129 1.13 9.39 21.81
CA ASN A 129 -0.23 9.29 21.30
C ASN A 129 -0.58 7.83 20.94
N THR A 130 -0.82 7.01 21.95
CA THR A 130 -1.05 5.57 21.78
C THR A 130 -2.53 5.18 21.63
N THR A 131 -3.44 6.14 21.56
CA THR A 131 -4.89 5.89 21.48
C THR A 131 -5.45 6.24 20.10
N GLY A 132 -6.60 5.65 19.77
CA GLY A 132 -7.30 5.88 18.51
C GLY A 132 -6.88 4.89 17.41
N THR A 133 -7.84 4.54 16.56
CA THR A 133 -7.64 3.62 15.44
C THR A 133 -6.51 4.11 14.54
N ALA A 134 -5.65 3.16 14.16
CA ALA A 134 -4.51 3.42 13.29
C ALA A 134 -4.99 3.89 11.91
N GLU A 135 -4.40 4.98 11.40
CA GLU A 135 -4.71 5.53 10.08
C GLU A 135 -4.39 4.51 8.97
N THR A 136 -3.35 3.69 9.20
CA THR A 136 -2.94 2.60 8.30
C THR A 136 -4.06 1.59 8.03
N VAL A 137 -4.89 1.26 9.02
CA VAL A 137 -5.92 0.21 8.87
C VAL A 137 -6.97 0.60 7.85
N GLY A 138 -7.54 1.81 7.99
CA GLY A 138 -8.51 2.34 7.04
C GLY A 138 -7.91 2.49 5.64
N ALA A 139 -6.69 3.02 5.57
CA ALA A 139 -5.96 3.23 4.32
C ALA A 139 -5.71 1.91 3.56
N ILE A 140 -5.24 0.86 4.24
CA ILE A 140 -4.96 -0.46 3.65
C ILE A 140 -6.25 -1.08 3.10
N ARG A 141 -7.32 -1.09 3.91
CA ARG A 141 -8.62 -1.66 3.50
C ARG A 141 -9.17 -0.95 2.28
N ASN A 142 -9.19 0.38 2.31
CA ASN A 142 -9.68 1.18 1.20
C ASN A 142 -8.83 1.01 -0.06
N TYR A 143 -7.51 0.89 0.09
CA TYR A 143 -6.63 0.61 -1.05
C TYR A 143 -6.94 -0.75 -1.68
N ILE A 144 -7.05 -1.82 -0.87
CA ILE A 144 -7.37 -3.17 -1.35
C ILE A 144 -8.72 -3.16 -2.08
N HIS A 145 -9.73 -2.53 -1.50
CA HIS A 145 -11.08 -2.49 -2.07
C HIS A 145 -11.13 -1.80 -3.45
N HIS A 146 -10.41 -0.68 -3.61
CA HIS A 146 -10.54 0.15 -4.80
C HIS A 146 -9.53 -0.14 -5.91
N PHE A 147 -8.33 -0.64 -5.57
CA PHE A 147 -7.22 -0.69 -6.53
C PHE A 147 -6.69 -2.09 -6.80
N MET A 148 -6.89 -3.04 -5.89
CA MET A 148 -6.30 -4.37 -6.05
C MET A 148 -7.02 -5.17 -7.15
N GLY A 149 -6.31 -5.46 -8.24
CA GLY A 149 -6.85 -6.11 -9.43
C GLY A 149 -7.24 -7.59 -9.21
N CYS A 150 -6.62 -8.26 -8.23
CA CYS A 150 -6.99 -9.62 -7.87
C CYS A 150 -8.31 -9.65 -7.08
N THR A 151 -9.45 -9.75 -7.78
CA THR A 151 -10.79 -9.78 -7.16
C THR A 151 -10.98 -10.93 -6.16
N HIS A 152 -10.39 -12.10 -6.42
CA HIS A 152 -10.38 -13.21 -5.47
C HIS A 152 -9.63 -12.86 -4.17
N CYS A 153 -8.49 -12.18 -4.28
CA CYS A 153 -7.71 -11.74 -3.14
C CYS A 153 -8.47 -10.70 -2.31
N VAL A 154 -9.14 -9.74 -2.96
CA VAL A 154 -10.01 -8.75 -2.29
C VAL A 154 -11.11 -9.45 -1.52
N ARG A 155 -11.82 -10.41 -2.13
CA ARG A 155 -12.88 -11.17 -1.45
C ARG A 155 -12.35 -11.95 -0.24
N ASN A 156 -11.21 -12.62 -0.38
CA ASN A 156 -10.60 -13.36 0.73
C ASN A 156 -10.18 -12.42 1.87
N PHE A 157 -9.65 -11.24 1.54
CA PHE A 157 -9.32 -10.22 2.53
C PHE A 157 -10.55 -9.74 3.29
N GLU A 158 -11.64 -9.39 2.58
CA GLU A 158 -12.90 -8.96 3.21
C GLU A 158 -13.50 -10.06 4.11
N LEU A 159 -13.45 -11.33 3.68
CA LEU A 159 -13.91 -12.47 4.50
C LEU A 159 -13.03 -12.70 5.74
N ALA A 160 -11.72 -12.61 5.60
CA ALA A 160 -10.79 -12.73 6.74
C ALA A 160 -10.96 -11.57 7.73
N ASN A 161 -11.46 -10.43 7.25
CA ASN A 161 -11.67 -9.21 8.02
C ASN A 161 -13.13 -9.03 8.50
N SER A 162 -14.06 -9.91 8.14
CA SER A 162 -15.45 -9.88 8.62
C SER A 162 -15.66 -10.56 9.98
N GLY A 163 -14.58 -10.99 10.65
CA GLY A 163 -14.63 -11.64 11.96
C GLY A 163 -15.19 -10.76 13.07
N SER A 164 -15.62 -11.39 14.17
CA SER A 164 -16.21 -10.75 15.35
C SER A 164 -15.22 -9.95 16.21
N GLU A 165 -13.94 -9.97 15.88
CA GLU A 165 -12.92 -9.16 16.53
C GLU A 165 -13.11 -7.72 16.06
N GLY A 166 -13.50 -6.84 16.97
CA GLY A 166 -13.75 -5.44 16.68
C GLY A 166 -12.56 -4.74 16.02
N TRP A 167 -12.82 -3.53 15.52
CA TRP A 167 -11.78 -2.71 14.91
C TRP A 167 -10.64 -2.41 15.88
N PRO A 168 -9.36 -2.42 15.43
CA PRO A 168 -8.24 -2.08 16.29
C PRO A 168 -8.41 -0.65 16.81
N THR A 169 -8.28 -0.51 18.12
CA THR A 169 -8.53 0.75 18.86
C THR A 169 -7.26 1.54 19.11
N ASN A 170 -6.10 0.96 18.81
CA ASN A 170 -4.79 1.59 18.91
C ASN A 170 -3.80 1.04 17.87
N PRO A 171 -2.66 1.72 17.65
CA PRO A 171 -1.66 1.29 16.67
C PRO A 171 -1.04 -0.10 16.91
N ASN A 172 -0.88 -0.53 18.17
CA ASN A 172 -0.33 -1.86 18.45
C ASN A 172 -1.33 -2.96 18.09
N GLU A 173 -2.62 -2.74 18.38
CA GLU A 173 -3.70 -3.62 17.93
C GLU A 173 -3.79 -3.67 16.40
N ALA A 174 -3.50 -2.57 15.69
CA ALA A 174 -3.47 -2.58 14.23
C ALA A 174 -2.38 -3.49 13.64
N VAL A 175 -1.20 -3.56 14.28
CA VAL A 175 -0.14 -4.50 13.91
C VAL A 175 -0.63 -5.94 14.06
N LEU A 176 -1.24 -6.25 15.22
CA LEU A 176 -1.76 -7.60 15.50
C LEU A 176 -2.93 -7.96 14.59
N TRP A 177 -3.87 -7.04 14.37
CA TRP A 177 -5.01 -7.21 13.47
C TRP A 177 -4.54 -7.64 12.06
N LEU A 178 -3.59 -6.90 11.48
CA LEU A 178 -3.10 -7.23 10.14
C LEU A 178 -2.39 -8.60 10.13
N TRP A 179 -1.67 -8.95 11.20
CA TRP A 179 -1.05 -10.27 11.36
C TRP A 179 -2.09 -11.39 11.44
N MET A 180 -3.18 -11.20 12.19
CA MET A 180 -4.28 -12.16 12.29
C MET A 180 -4.98 -12.36 10.94
N VAL A 181 -5.32 -11.27 10.25
CA VAL A 181 -5.93 -11.31 8.90
C VAL A 181 -5.02 -12.05 7.91
N HIS A 182 -3.72 -11.75 7.91
CA HIS A 182 -2.77 -12.43 7.02
C HIS A 182 -2.68 -13.93 7.33
N ASN A 183 -2.69 -14.33 8.60
CA ASN A 183 -2.67 -15.75 8.98
C ASN A 183 -3.98 -16.49 8.64
N ALA A 184 -5.13 -15.83 8.75
CA ALA A 184 -6.40 -16.39 8.30
C ALA A 184 -6.38 -16.68 6.80
N ILE A 185 -5.82 -15.76 6.00
CA ILE A 185 -5.63 -15.95 4.56
C ILE A 185 -4.62 -17.08 4.28
N ASN A 186 -3.51 -17.15 5.02
CA ASN A 186 -2.52 -18.22 4.87
C ASN A 186 -3.13 -19.60 5.18
N ALA A 187 -3.93 -19.70 6.24
CA ALA A 187 -4.64 -20.93 6.57
C ALA A 187 -5.61 -21.35 5.47
N HIS A 188 -6.31 -20.39 4.85
CA HIS A 188 -7.17 -20.66 3.70
C HIS A 188 -6.37 -21.12 2.46
N ALA A 189 -5.18 -20.56 2.24
CA ALA A 189 -4.33 -20.83 1.09
C ALA A 189 -3.47 -22.10 1.21
N ALA A 190 -3.31 -22.64 2.41
CA ALA A 190 -2.45 -23.79 2.69
C ALA A 190 -2.77 -24.99 1.78
N GLY A 191 -1.77 -25.47 1.04
CA GLY A 191 -1.90 -26.63 0.15
C GLY A 191 -2.67 -26.38 -1.15
N LYS A 192 -3.05 -25.13 -1.46
CA LYS A 192 -3.80 -24.77 -2.66
C LYS A 192 -2.90 -24.07 -3.69
N LEU A 193 -3.15 -24.35 -4.96
CA LEU A 193 -2.65 -23.53 -6.05
C LEU A 193 -3.58 -22.32 -6.19
N ILE A 194 -3.14 -21.17 -5.66
CA ILE A 194 -3.84 -19.89 -5.82
C ILE A 194 -2.99 -19.07 -6.78
N ILE A 195 -3.51 -18.90 -8.00
CA ILE A 195 -2.92 -18.10 -9.07
C ILE A 195 -3.83 -16.91 -9.34
#